data_AF-A0A9W7HHR2-F1
#
_entry.id   AF-A0A9W7HHR2-F1
#
_cell.length_a   1.000
_cell.length_b   1.000
_cell.length_c   1.000
_cell.angle_alpha   90.00
_cell.angle_beta   90.00
_cell.angle_gamma   90.00
#
_symmetry.space_group_name_H-M   'P 1'
#
loop_
_entity.id
_entity.type
_entity.pdbx_description
1 polymer ?
#
loop_
_entity_poly.entity_id
_entity_poly.type
_entity_poly.pdbx_seq_one_letter_code
_entity_poly.pdbx_strand_id
1 'polypeptide(L)'
;MDLSIISWNIRGIRRLEKKKAIRDLCRRSKILMAFLQETKVECFERSDLRKIWANENAEMVLSSASGSAGGLLTFWGQKLL
;
A
#
# COMPACT_ATOMS: atom_id res chain seq x y z
N MET A 1 -4.37 -22.70 2.33
CA MET A 1 -3.60 -21.47 2.06
C MET A 1 -4.23 -20.39 2.92
N ASP A 2 -3.48 -19.80 3.84
CA ASP A 2 -4.03 -18.78 4.72
C ASP A 2 -4.02 -17.42 4.02
N LEU A 3 -5.15 -16.73 4.08
CA LEU A 3 -5.35 -15.41 3.52
C LEU A 3 -4.77 -14.37 4.48
N SER A 4 -3.67 -13.72 4.10
CA SER A 4 -3.02 -12.67 4.90
C SER A 4 -3.37 -11.28 4.37
N ILE A 5 -4.22 -10.57 5.11
CA ILE A 5 -4.69 -9.22 4.77
C ILE A 5 -4.30 -8.27 5.90
N ILE A 6 -3.87 -7.05 5.54
CA ILE A 6 -3.69 -5.96 6.51
C ILE A 6 -4.59 -4.77 6.18
N SER A 7 -5.10 -4.12 7.23
CA SER A 7 -5.70 -2.79 7.16
C SER A 7 -4.98 -1.88 8.13
N TRP A 8 -4.36 -0.81 7.64
CA TRP A 8 -3.50 0.06 8.44
C TRP A 8 -3.75 1.53 8.14
N ASN A 9 -4.18 2.28 9.17
CA ASN A 9 -4.17 3.73 9.14
C ASN A 9 -2.74 4.25 9.34
N ILE A 10 -2.15 4.74 8.25
CA ILE A 10 -0.73 5.16 8.22
C ILE A 10 -0.53 6.64 8.52
N ARG A 11 -1.59 7.47 8.54
CA ARG A 11 -1.52 8.92 8.79
C ARG A 11 -0.49 9.65 7.90
N GLY A 12 -0.51 9.37 6.60
CA GLY A 12 0.27 10.01 5.55
C GLY A 12 1.44 9.16 5.05
N ILE A 13 1.60 8.99 3.73
CA ILE A 13 2.56 8.04 3.12
C ILE A 13 3.86 8.68 2.58
N ARG A 14 3.99 10.02 2.59
CA ARG A 14 5.06 10.73 1.85
C ARG A 14 6.49 10.40 2.32
N ARG A 15 6.69 10.16 3.62
CA ARG A 15 8.02 9.92 4.21
C ARG A 15 8.60 8.58 3.76
N LEU A 16 9.89 8.58 3.40
CA LEU A 16 10.57 7.38 2.89
C LEU A 16 10.60 6.26 3.94
N GLU A 17 10.75 6.62 5.21
CA GLU A 17 10.76 5.70 6.35
C GLU A 17 9.43 4.95 6.47
N LYS A 18 8.31 5.64 6.22
CA LYS A 18 6.99 5.00 6.19
C LYS A 18 6.85 4.07 5.00
N LYS A 19 7.28 4.49 3.81
CA LYS A 19 7.28 3.63 2.62
C LYS A 19 8.07 2.34 2.87
N LYS A 20 9.24 2.45 3.52
CA LYS A 20 10.07 1.30 3.94
C LYS A 20 9.37 0.43 4.96
N ALA A 21 8.75 1.01 6.00
CA ALA A 21 8.00 0.26 7.01
C ALA A 21 6.84 -0.54 6.42
N ILE A 22 6.07 0.05 5.49
CA ILE A 22 5.00 -0.64 4.77
C ILE A 22 5.57 -1.83 3.99
N ARG A 23 6.65 -1.62 3.23
CA ARG A 23 7.31 -2.69 2.47
C ARG A 23 7.78 -3.83 3.36
N ASP A 24 8.48 -3.49 4.45
CA ASP A 24 9.04 -4.48 5.36
C ASP A 24 7.94 -5.29 6.06
N LEU A 25 6.84 -4.66 6.47
CA LEU A 25 5.67 -5.34 7.00
C LEU A 25 5.08 -6.31 5.97
N CYS A 26 4.81 -5.82 4.75
CA CYS A 26 4.23 -6.62 3.69
C CYS A 26 5.08 -7.86 3.36
N ARG A 27 6.41 -7.68 3.29
CA ARG A 27 7.36 -8.75 2.98
C ARG A 27 7.50 -9.76 4.14
N ARG A 28 7.71 -9.29 5.37
CA ARG A 28 7.94 -10.16 6.54
C ARG A 28 6.71 -11.01 6.85
N SER A 29 5.53 -10.43 6.74
CA SER A 29 4.26 -11.10 7.06
C SER A 29 3.63 -11.81 5.85
N LYS A 30 4.31 -11.82 4.69
CA LYS A 30 3.82 -12.42 3.43
C LYS A 30 2.39 -11.98 3.12
N ILE A 31 2.13 -10.67 3.22
CA ILE A 31 0.81 -10.09 2.99
C ILE A 31 0.39 -10.31 1.54
N LEU A 32 -0.85 -10.72 1.32
CA LEU A 32 -1.45 -10.88 -0.01
C LEU A 32 -2.13 -9.60 -0.48
N MET A 33 -2.78 -8.88 0.43
CA MET A 33 -3.51 -7.65 0.15
C MET A 33 -3.39 -6.66 1.32
N ALA A 34 -3.20 -5.39 0.99
CA ALA A 34 -3.08 -4.31 1.97
C ALA A 34 -4.05 -3.17 1.68
N PHE A 35 -4.68 -2.69 2.76
CA PHE A 35 -5.55 -1.53 2.77
C PHE A 35 -4.89 -0.43 3.63
N LEU A 36 -4.38 0.62 2.99
CA LEU A 36 -3.78 1.76 3.69
C LEU A 36 -4.78 2.89 3.78
N GLN A 37 -5.01 3.39 4.99
CA GLN A 37 -5.93 4.50 5.27
C GLN A 37 -5.16 5.76 5.66
N GLU A 38 -5.82 6.92 5.49
CA GLU A 38 -5.22 8.23 5.74
C GLU A 38 -3.91 8.38 4.95
N THR A 39 -3.91 8.04 3.67
CA THR A 39 -2.70 8.12 2.84
C THR A 39 -2.24 9.57 2.60
N LYS A 40 -3.19 10.51 2.64
CA LYS A 40 -2.99 11.97 2.46
C LYS A 40 -2.25 12.31 1.17
N VAL A 41 -2.57 11.58 0.11
CA VAL A 41 -2.06 11.80 -1.24
C VAL A 41 -3.20 11.89 -2.24
N GLU A 42 -3.10 12.88 -3.12
CA GLU A 42 -4.05 13.13 -4.20
C GLU A 42 -3.75 12.25 -5.42
N CYS A 43 -2.47 11.94 -5.63
CA CYS A 43 -1.99 11.04 -6.67
C CYS A 43 -1.09 9.95 -6.08
N PHE A 44 -1.13 8.77 -6.69
CA PHE A 44 -0.25 7.65 -6.36
C PHE A 44 -0.10 6.79 -7.60
N GLU A 45 1.12 6.67 -8.11
CA GLU A 45 1.41 5.98 -9.37
C GLU A 45 2.00 4.59 -9.14
N ARG A 46 2.02 3.76 -10.18
CA ARG A 46 2.70 2.45 -10.15
C ARG A 46 4.18 2.58 -9.75
N SER A 47 4.83 3.69 -10.10
CA SER A 47 6.21 4.00 -9.70
C SER A 47 6.36 4.19 -8.18
N ASP A 48 5.34 4.71 -7.49
CA ASP A 48 5.28 4.78 -6.03
C ASP A 48 4.90 3.46 -5.38
N LEU A 49 4.02 2.67 -6.01
CA LEU A 49 3.69 1.32 -5.54
C LEU A 49 4.95 0.45 -5.41
N ARG A 50 5.86 0.54 -6.40
CA ARG A 50 7.16 -0.14 -6.36
C ARG A 50 8.04 0.26 -5.17
N LYS A 51 7.77 1.39 -4.49
CA LYS A 51 8.49 1.85 -3.28
C LYS A 51 7.96 1.18 -2.00
N ILE A 52 6.73 0.70 -2.00
CA ILE A 52 6.05 0.10 -0.83
C ILE A 52 5.72 -1.38 -1.01
N TRP A 53 5.79 -1.89 -2.24
CA TRP A 53 5.51 -3.28 -2.60
C TRP A 53 6.59 -3.83 -3.51
N ALA A 54 6.95 -5.10 -3.34
CA ALA A 54 8.07 -5.73 -4.04
C ALA A 54 7.67 -6.52 -5.29
N ASN A 55 6.39 -6.93 -5.42
CA ASN A 55 5.93 -7.69 -6.58
C ASN A 55 5.63 -6.74 -7.75
N GLU A 56 6.20 -7.02 -8.92
CA GLU A 56 6.03 -6.22 -10.14
C GLU A 56 4.62 -6.35 -10.73
N ASN A 57 3.94 -7.48 -10.50
CA ASN A 57 2.59 -7.77 -10.97
C ASN A 57 1.53 -7.39 -9.92
N ALA A 58 1.71 -6.25 -9.28
CA ALA A 58 0.78 -5.73 -8.31
C ALA A 58 -0.26 -4.82 -8.96
N GLU A 59 -1.51 -5.00 -8.54
CA GLU A 59 -2.61 -4.12 -8.86
C GLU A 59 -2.90 -3.18 -7.69
N MET A 60 -3.45 -2.01 -8.00
CA MET A 60 -3.79 -1.02 -6.99
C MET A 60 -5.03 -0.21 -7.37
N VAL A 61 -5.73 0.28 -6.34
CA VAL A 61 -6.80 1.26 -6.46
C VAL A 61 -6.57 2.35 -5.43
N LEU A 62 -6.63 3.61 -5.88
CA LEU A 62 -6.53 4.80 -5.05
C LEU A 62 -7.89 5.49 -4.99
N SER A 63 -8.37 5.74 -3.77
CA SER A 63 -9.31 6.82 -3.50
C SER A 63 -8.49 8.01 -3.03
N SER A 64 -8.38 9.04 -3.87
CA SER A 64 -7.54 10.20 -3.59
C SER A 64 -7.96 10.93 -2.31
N ALA A 65 -6.98 11.49 -1.60
CA ALA A 65 -7.24 12.46 -0.55
C ALA A 65 -7.69 13.80 -1.13
N SER A 66 -8.33 14.63 -0.31
CA SER A 66 -8.55 16.06 -0.60
C SER A 66 -7.65 16.86 0.34
N GLY A 67 -6.52 17.37 -0.17
CA GLY A 67 -5.49 17.97 0.67
C GLY A 67 -4.95 16.99 1.71
N SER A 68 -5.14 17.30 3.00
CA SER A 68 -4.67 16.46 4.13
C SER A 68 -5.74 15.52 4.71
N ALA A 69 -6.95 15.51 4.14
CA ALA A 69 -8.07 14.72 4.60
C ALA A 69 -8.21 13.42 3.79
N GLY A 70 -8.23 12.29 4.51
CA GLY A 70 -8.53 10.98 3.96
C GLY A 70 -7.45 10.40 3.06
N GLY A 71 -7.90 9.73 1.99
CA GLY A 71 -7.08 8.94 1.10
C GLY A 71 -7.04 7.46 1.51
N LEU A 72 -7.44 6.59 0.59
CA LEU A 72 -7.37 5.13 0.73
C LEU A 72 -6.54 4.56 -0.42
N LEU A 73 -5.60 3.70 -0.11
CA LEU A 73 -4.83 2.95 -1.10
C LEU A 73 -4.98 1.47 -0.83
N THR A 74 -5.55 0.74 -1.78
CA THR A 74 -5.61 -0.73 -1.75
C THR A 74 -4.66 -1.27 -2.79
N PHE A 75 -3.83 -2.25 -2.44
CA PHE A 75 -2.99 -2.97 -3.40
C PHE A 75 -2.86 -4.43 -3.03
N TRP A 76 -2.67 -5.26 -4.06
CA TRP A 76 -2.52 -6.71 -3.93
C TRP A 76 -1.61 -7.22 -5.03
N GLY A 77 -0.88 -8.29 -4.73
CA GLY A 77 -0.14 -9.02 -5.74
C GLY A 77 -1.04 -10.06 -6.39
N GLN A 78 -0.90 -10.30 -7.70
CA GLN A 78 -1.32 -11.58 -8.24
C GLN A 78 -0.42 -12.67 -7.66
N LYS A 79 -1.04 -13.67 -7.03
CA LYS A 79 -0.41 -14.96 -6.90
C LYS A 79 -0.43 -15.56 -8.31
N LEU A 80 0.73 -15.88 -8.87
CA LEU A 80 0.76 -16.89 -9.93
C LEU A 80 0.17 -18.14 -9.29
N LEU A 81 -1.07 -18.47 -9.68
CA LEU A 81 -1.69 -19.75 -9.35
C LEU A 81 -0.85 -20.87 -9.96
#